data_AF-A0A3G2SWL6-F1
#
_entry.id   AF-A0A3G2SWL6-F1
#
_cell.length_a   1.000
_cell.length_b   1.000
_cell.length_c   1.000
_cell.angle_alpha   90.00
_cell.angle_beta   90.00
_cell.angle_gamma   90.00
#
_symmetry.space_group_name_H-M   'P 1'
#
loop_
_entity.id
_entity.type
_entity.pdbx_description
1 polymer ?
#
loop_
_entity_poly.entity_id
_entity_poly.type
_entity_poly.pdbx_seq_one_letter_code
_entity_poly.pdbx_strand_id
1 'polypeptide(L)'
;MHESDHEIVQLFKRQQYPLSETLTEMLNEHFSHQTERRGCGFTQATRLLAEFINFSRDPRELNDLKLFKDYEDKTLKMLLKQSKLSDWHNLDHNQEAMALAQHNTLACPADLTPDIQFQAQLRQLAQQAQKEESKLLMHMIADIILPKSSAGTGLVELAALAEKPKVGSCPMAENFFLKIAHGRILRKGAVNIIVDQQHQPLLLEKLNMGDDHSCISLKPLLMNGVCVPAGSLFSVDYDSSAIQNKTANQNLPGFVIPYSEIPGFWYLRLTTLAVSLENRARTFSTHFQQQIANDLFSPETTLLQQLADIASAQVRI
;
A
#
# COMPACT_ATOMS: atom_id res chain seq x y z
N MET A 1 -13.13 -2.40 -25.55
CA MET A 1 -12.76 -1.46 -24.47
C MET A 1 -13.99 -0.62 -24.19
N HIS A 2 -14.53 -0.63 -22.97
CA HIS A 2 -15.67 0.23 -22.64
C HIS A 2 -15.10 1.61 -22.28
N GLU A 3 -15.60 2.68 -22.91
CA GLU A 3 -15.14 4.06 -22.61
C GLU A 3 -15.35 4.44 -21.14
N SER A 4 -16.27 3.75 -20.45
CA SER A 4 -16.56 3.93 -19.02
C SER A 4 -15.59 3.22 -18.07
N ASP A 5 -14.66 2.40 -18.57
CA ASP A 5 -13.70 1.71 -17.70
C ASP A 5 -12.82 2.72 -16.95
N HIS A 6 -12.45 2.40 -15.72
CA HIS A 6 -11.46 3.15 -14.95
C HIS A 6 -10.13 3.25 -15.72
N GLU A 7 -9.42 4.36 -15.58
CA GLU A 7 -8.18 4.63 -16.34
C GLU A 7 -7.15 3.50 -16.21
N ILE A 8 -6.93 3.01 -14.99
CA ILE A 8 -6.06 1.85 -14.72
C ILE A 8 -6.48 0.63 -15.56
N VAL A 9 -7.77 0.28 -15.55
CA VAL A 9 -8.30 -0.87 -16.30
C VAL A 9 -8.07 -0.68 -17.80
N GLN A 10 -8.28 0.54 -18.32
CA GLN A 10 -8.00 0.85 -19.71
C GLN A 10 -6.51 0.66 -20.05
N LEU A 11 -5.60 1.18 -19.21
CA LEU A 11 -4.16 1.08 -19.45
C LEU A 11 -3.68 -0.37 -19.48
N PHE A 12 -4.07 -1.18 -18.50
CA PHE A 12 -3.72 -2.61 -18.46
C PHE A 12 -4.32 -3.41 -19.63
N LYS A 13 -5.56 -3.11 -20.04
CA LYS A 13 -6.16 -3.72 -21.24
C LYS A 13 -5.40 -3.35 -22.52
N ARG A 14 -4.93 -2.10 -22.67
CA ARG A 14 -4.14 -1.66 -23.84
C ARG A 14 -2.81 -2.40 -23.96
N GLN A 15 -2.18 -2.70 -22.83
CA GLN A 15 -0.94 -3.47 -22.80
C GLN A 15 -1.14 -4.99 -22.91
N GLN A 16 -2.38 -5.46 -23.12
CA GLN A 16 -2.72 -6.90 -23.21
C GLN A 16 -2.48 -7.69 -21.90
N TYR A 17 -2.37 -7.01 -20.76
CA TYR A 17 -2.27 -7.61 -19.43
C TYR A 17 -3.46 -7.17 -18.58
N PRO A 18 -4.70 -7.58 -18.92
CA PRO A 18 -5.88 -7.19 -18.18
C PRO A 18 -5.77 -7.58 -16.70
N LEU A 19 -6.23 -6.70 -15.81
CA LEU A 19 -6.34 -7.01 -14.39
C LEU A 19 -7.40 -8.09 -14.15
N SER A 20 -7.31 -8.75 -12.99
CA SER A 20 -8.29 -9.74 -12.55
C SER A 20 -9.71 -9.17 -12.55
N GLU A 21 -10.71 -10.04 -12.66
CA GLU A 21 -12.12 -9.63 -12.71
C GLU A 21 -12.50 -8.87 -11.44
N THR A 22 -12.08 -9.37 -10.28
CA THR A 22 -12.30 -8.73 -8.98
C THR A 22 -11.72 -7.32 -8.93
N LEU A 23 -10.46 -7.12 -9.31
CA LEU A 23 -9.85 -5.79 -9.28
C LEU A 23 -10.48 -4.86 -10.33
N THR A 24 -10.86 -5.39 -11.48
CA THR A 24 -11.59 -4.65 -12.52
C THR A 24 -12.95 -4.16 -12.05
N GLU A 25 -13.75 -5.03 -11.40
CA GLU A 25 -15.05 -4.67 -10.83
C GLU A 25 -14.93 -3.62 -9.72
N MET A 26 -13.93 -3.76 -8.85
CA MET A 26 -13.64 -2.77 -7.81
C MET A 26 -13.29 -1.42 -8.42
N LEU A 27 -12.38 -1.37 -9.41
CA LEU A 27 -11.93 -0.11 -10.02
C LEU A 27 -13.01 0.57 -10.87
N ASN A 28 -13.84 -0.21 -11.55
CA ASN A 28 -15.02 0.28 -12.27
C ASN A 28 -16.20 0.61 -11.33
N GLU A 29 -15.98 0.52 -10.02
CA GLU A 29 -16.92 0.93 -8.99
C GLU A 29 -18.29 0.25 -9.06
N HIS A 30 -18.29 -1.07 -9.23
CA HIS A 30 -19.52 -1.85 -9.14
C HIS A 30 -20.28 -1.55 -7.84
N PHE A 31 -21.61 -1.42 -7.91
CA PHE A 31 -22.46 -0.91 -6.82
C PHE A 31 -22.30 -1.69 -5.51
N SER A 32 -21.93 -2.97 -5.56
CA SER A 32 -21.67 -3.81 -4.39
C SER A 32 -20.50 -3.32 -3.51
N HIS A 33 -19.65 -2.44 -4.04
CA HIS A 33 -18.54 -1.83 -3.31
C HIS A 33 -18.92 -0.49 -2.66
N GLN A 34 -20.05 0.12 -3.03
CA GLN A 34 -20.54 1.40 -2.53
C GLN A 34 -21.44 1.19 -1.30
N THR A 35 -20.83 0.93 -0.14
CA THR A 35 -21.58 0.74 1.11
C THR A 35 -20.87 1.42 2.26
N GLU A 36 -21.59 1.75 3.32
CA GLU A 36 -20.98 2.36 4.52
C GLU A 36 -19.80 1.53 5.02
N ARG A 37 -19.98 0.22 5.17
CA ARG A 37 -18.91 -0.66 5.69
C ARG A 37 -17.74 -0.86 4.71
N ARG A 38 -18.00 -0.92 3.40
CA ARG A 38 -16.97 -1.20 2.38
C ARG A 38 -16.29 0.06 1.86
N GLY A 39 -16.90 1.24 2.00
CA GLY A 39 -16.45 2.47 1.39
C GLY A 39 -16.85 2.51 -0.09
N CYS A 40 -15.86 2.51 -0.97
CA CYS A 40 -16.03 2.56 -2.42
C CYS A 40 -15.13 1.54 -3.15
N GLY A 41 -15.24 1.50 -4.47
CA GLY A 41 -14.41 0.68 -5.35
C GLY A 41 -12.90 0.82 -5.13
N PHE A 42 -12.38 2.06 -5.12
CA PHE A 42 -10.96 2.32 -4.88
C PHE A 42 -10.48 1.89 -3.49
N THR A 43 -11.33 2.08 -2.47
CA THR A 43 -11.07 1.58 -1.11
C THR A 43 -10.95 0.05 -1.09
N GLN A 44 -11.82 -0.64 -1.84
CA GLN A 44 -11.78 -2.10 -1.92
C GLN A 44 -10.56 -2.59 -2.71
N ALA A 45 -10.20 -1.90 -3.80
CA ALA A 45 -9.01 -2.22 -4.58
C ALA A 45 -7.74 -2.14 -3.71
N THR A 46 -7.58 -1.07 -2.93
CA THR A 46 -6.41 -0.93 -2.03
C THR A 46 -6.41 -1.94 -0.87
N ARG A 47 -7.60 -2.41 -0.43
CA ARG A 47 -7.72 -3.53 0.52
C ARG A 47 -7.35 -4.87 -0.10
N LEU A 48 -7.71 -5.11 -1.36
CA LEU A 48 -7.32 -6.31 -2.09
C LEU A 48 -5.79 -6.37 -2.23
N LEU A 49 -5.14 -5.25 -2.55
CA LEU A 49 -3.67 -5.21 -2.63
C LEU A 49 -2.99 -5.53 -1.29
N ALA A 50 -3.67 -5.32 -0.15
CA ALA A 50 -3.15 -5.69 1.15
C ALA A 50 -2.90 -7.21 1.29
N GLU A 51 -3.61 -8.04 0.53
CA GLU A 51 -3.38 -9.50 0.49
C GLU A 51 -2.04 -9.88 -0.16
N PHE A 52 -1.43 -8.97 -0.92
CA PHE A 52 -0.13 -9.15 -1.56
C PHE A 52 0.98 -8.40 -0.82
N ILE A 53 0.67 -7.24 -0.24
CA ILE A 53 1.64 -6.37 0.43
C ILE A 53 2.08 -6.92 1.79
N ASN A 54 1.16 -7.55 2.54
CA ASN A 54 1.46 -7.96 3.92
C ASN A 54 2.34 -9.20 4.05
N PHE A 55 2.56 -9.94 2.96
CA PHE A 55 3.33 -11.18 2.99
C PHE A 55 4.66 -11.01 2.27
N SER A 56 5.72 -11.56 2.86
CA SER A 56 7.01 -11.67 2.18
C SER A 56 6.83 -12.52 0.92
N ARG A 57 7.45 -12.09 -0.18
CA ARG A 57 7.41 -12.84 -1.43
C ARG A 57 8.26 -14.08 -1.34
N ASP A 58 7.71 -15.19 -1.84
CA ASP A 58 8.48 -16.39 -2.13
C ASP A 58 8.85 -16.36 -3.62
N PRO A 59 10.14 -16.39 -3.98
CA PRO A 59 10.60 -16.33 -5.37
C PRO A 59 10.17 -17.54 -6.21
N ARG A 60 9.59 -18.58 -5.60
CA ARG A 60 9.07 -19.78 -6.29
C ARG A 60 7.55 -19.80 -6.43
N GLU A 61 6.85 -18.94 -5.70
CA GLU A 61 5.39 -18.87 -5.74
C GLU A 61 4.94 -17.78 -6.72
N LEU A 62 3.92 -18.10 -7.52
CA LEU A 62 3.41 -17.22 -8.58
C LEU A 62 2.10 -16.55 -8.18
N ASN A 63 1.81 -16.47 -6.88
CA ASN A 63 0.54 -15.96 -6.37
C ASN A 63 0.30 -14.50 -6.76
N ASP A 64 1.36 -13.69 -6.89
CA ASP A 64 1.28 -12.29 -7.27
C ASP A 64 0.74 -12.09 -8.70
N LEU A 65 0.90 -13.08 -9.60
CA LEU A 65 0.33 -13.05 -10.94
C LEU A 65 -1.21 -13.16 -10.95
N LYS A 66 -1.85 -13.55 -9.83
CA LYS A 66 -3.32 -13.55 -9.68
C LYS A 66 -3.94 -12.16 -9.75
N LEU A 67 -3.13 -11.09 -9.71
CA LEU A 67 -3.57 -9.72 -10.03
C LEU A 67 -4.03 -9.57 -11.47
N PHE A 68 -3.60 -10.44 -12.38
CA PHE A 68 -3.90 -10.40 -13.80
C PHE A 68 -4.89 -11.49 -14.18
N LYS A 69 -5.76 -11.17 -15.12
CA LYS A 69 -6.71 -12.13 -15.69
C LYS A 69 -5.97 -13.06 -16.65
N ASP A 70 -6.12 -14.36 -16.42
CA ASP A 70 -5.65 -15.43 -17.30
C ASP A 70 -4.16 -15.36 -17.68
N TYR A 71 -3.30 -14.90 -16.77
CA TYR A 71 -1.86 -14.82 -17.02
C TYR A 71 -1.28 -16.21 -17.31
N GLU A 72 -0.61 -16.37 -18.45
CA GLU A 72 -0.01 -17.66 -18.82
C GLU A 72 1.35 -17.86 -18.14
N ASP A 73 1.35 -18.61 -17.04
CA ASP A 73 2.52 -18.80 -16.18
C ASP A 73 3.23 -20.16 -16.36
N LYS A 74 2.89 -20.92 -17.40
CA LYS A 74 3.42 -22.29 -17.63
C LYS A 74 4.94 -22.30 -17.76
N THR A 75 5.49 -21.33 -18.49
CA THR A 75 6.94 -21.18 -18.69
C THR A 75 7.63 -20.93 -17.35
N LEU A 76 7.15 -19.95 -16.57
CA LEU A 76 7.68 -19.65 -15.24
C LEU A 76 7.61 -20.85 -14.31
N LYS A 77 6.44 -21.52 -14.21
CA LYS A 77 6.27 -22.74 -13.40
C LYS A 77 7.29 -23.81 -13.75
N MET A 78 7.51 -24.05 -15.05
CA MET A 78 8.47 -25.05 -15.49
C MET A 78 9.90 -24.66 -15.10
N LEU A 79 10.30 -23.42 -15.36
CA LEU A 79 11.67 -22.94 -15.08
C LEU A 79 11.98 -22.96 -13.58
N LEU A 80 11.05 -22.50 -12.74
CA LEU A 80 11.16 -22.54 -11.28
C LEU A 80 11.24 -23.98 -10.76
N LYS A 81 10.38 -24.88 -11.25
CA LYS A 81 10.38 -26.30 -10.87
C LYS A 81 11.69 -27.02 -11.25
N GLN A 82 12.29 -26.63 -12.37
CA GLN A 82 13.58 -27.16 -12.83
C GLN A 82 14.78 -26.45 -12.19
N SER A 83 14.55 -25.46 -11.30
CA SER A 83 15.62 -24.64 -10.71
C SER A 83 16.53 -23.97 -11.76
N LYS A 84 15.98 -23.68 -12.94
CA LYS A 84 16.67 -22.93 -14.00
C LYS A 84 16.58 -21.43 -13.80
N LEU A 85 15.58 -21.00 -13.03
CA LEU A 85 15.36 -19.63 -12.61
C LEU A 85 15.19 -19.64 -11.10
N SER A 86 15.94 -18.80 -10.40
CA SER A 86 15.89 -18.70 -8.93
C SER A 86 14.73 -17.85 -8.43
N ASP A 87 14.41 -16.78 -9.17
CA ASP A 87 13.39 -15.79 -8.86
C ASP A 87 12.75 -15.26 -10.15
N TRP A 88 11.42 -15.23 -10.19
CA TRP A 88 10.66 -14.72 -11.33
C TRP A 88 10.33 -13.23 -11.24
N HIS A 89 10.68 -12.56 -10.15
CA HIS A 89 10.52 -11.13 -10.03
C HIS A 89 11.67 -10.38 -10.71
N ASN A 90 11.39 -9.17 -11.22
CA ASN A 90 12.36 -8.29 -11.91
C ASN A 90 13.14 -9.00 -13.06
N LEU A 91 12.47 -9.84 -13.86
CA LEU A 91 13.09 -10.63 -14.95
C LEU A 91 13.86 -9.80 -15.97
N ASP A 92 13.36 -8.61 -16.27
CA ASP A 92 13.99 -7.68 -17.22
C ASP A 92 15.33 -7.12 -16.73
N HIS A 93 15.61 -7.23 -15.43
CA HIS A 93 16.91 -6.91 -14.82
C HIS A 93 17.65 -8.15 -14.33
N ASN A 94 17.06 -9.35 -14.43
CA ASN A 94 17.62 -10.59 -13.92
C ASN A 94 18.57 -11.22 -14.96
N GLN A 95 19.84 -11.41 -14.58
CA GLN A 95 20.86 -11.98 -15.47
C GLN A 95 20.56 -13.44 -15.86
N GLU A 96 20.01 -14.25 -14.96
CA GLU A 96 19.60 -15.63 -15.24
C GLU A 96 18.50 -15.65 -16.32
N ALA A 97 17.49 -14.79 -16.16
CA ALA A 97 16.39 -14.66 -17.10
C ALA A 97 16.87 -14.23 -18.49
N MET A 98 17.77 -13.24 -18.55
CA MET A 98 18.34 -12.76 -19.81
C MET A 98 19.19 -13.82 -20.50
N ALA A 99 19.98 -14.60 -19.76
CA ALA A 99 20.75 -15.71 -20.32
C ALA A 99 19.83 -16.82 -20.87
N LEU A 100 18.76 -17.16 -20.16
CA LEU A 100 17.76 -18.13 -20.61
C LEU A 100 17.06 -17.69 -21.90
N ALA A 101 16.69 -16.40 -22.00
CA ALA A 101 16.04 -15.85 -23.19
C ALA A 101 16.97 -15.85 -24.42
N GLN A 102 18.28 -15.62 -24.23
CA GLN A 102 19.26 -15.65 -25.31
C GLN A 102 19.60 -17.07 -25.79
N HIS A 103 19.57 -18.06 -24.88
CA HIS A 103 19.94 -19.44 -25.16
C HIS A 103 18.71 -20.35 -25.23
N ASN A 104 17.83 -20.08 -26.21
CA ASN A 104 16.71 -20.97 -26.53
C ASN A 104 17.24 -22.24 -27.23
N THR A 105 17.73 -23.19 -26.42
CA THR A 105 18.33 -24.46 -26.88
C THR A 105 17.31 -25.59 -26.77
N LEU A 106 17.54 -26.69 -27.49
CA LEU A 106 16.71 -27.91 -27.40
C LEU A 106 16.55 -28.46 -25.96
N ALA A 107 17.47 -28.12 -25.04
CA ALA A 107 17.43 -28.55 -23.64
C ALA A 107 16.52 -27.68 -22.73
N CYS A 108 16.07 -26.52 -23.22
CA CYS A 108 15.12 -25.65 -22.52
C CYS A 108 14.33 -24.80 -23.53
N PRO A 109 13.30 -25.37 -24.19
CA PRO A 109 12.53 -24.68 -25.23
C PRO A 109 11.58 -23.59 -24.68
N ALA A 110 11.80 -23.11 -23.46
CA ALA A 110 10.92 -22.13 -22.81
C ALA A 110 11.26 -20.72 -23.29
N ASP A 111 10.33 -20.09 -24.00
CA ASP A 111 10.44 -18.68 -24.33
C ASP A 111 10.01 -17.81 -23.14
N LEU A 112 10.99 -17.20 -22.47
CA LEU A 112 10.80 -16.29 -21.33
C LEU A 112 10.65 -14.82 -21.79
N THR A 113 10.79 -14.56 -23.09
CA THR A 113 10.71 -13.20 -23.66
C THR A 113 9.41 -12.48 -23.32
N PRO A 114 8.22 -13.12 -23.37
CA PRO A 114 6.97 -12.46 -23.00
C PRO A 114 6.94 -11.97 -21.55
N ASP A 115 7.44 -12.75 -20.59
CA ASP A 115 7.49 -12.39 -19.17
C ASP A 115 8.48 -11.24 -18.91
N ILE A 116 9.63 -11.26 -19.60
CA ILE A 116 10.62 -10.16 -19.56
C ILE A 116 10.00 -8.87 -20.10
N GLN A 117 9.34 -8.93 -21.27
CA GLN A 117 8.70 -7.77 -21.89
C GLN A 117 7.57 -7.21 -21.03
N PHE A 118 6.74 -8.08 -20.45
CA PHE A 118 5.69 -7.71 -19.51
C PHE A 118 6.26 -6.88 -18.35
N GLN A 119 7.30 -7.38 -17.69
CA GLN A 119 7.90 -6.71 -16.54
C GLN A 119 8.57 -5.38 -16.92
N ALA A 120 9.23 -5.31 -18.08
CA ALA A 120 9.78 -4.06 -18.61
C ALA A 120 8.67 -3.02 -18.87
N GLN A 121 7.54 -3.44 -19.44
CA GLN A 121 6.39 -2.56 -19.69
C GLN A 121 5.75 -2.06 -18.39
N LEU A 122 5.60 -2.94 -17.38
CA LEU A 122 5.05 -2.58 -16.07
C LEU A 122 5.82 -1.41 -15.42
N ARG A 123 7.15 -1.35 -15.55
CA ARG A 123 7.98 -0.26 -14.99
C ARG A 123 7.59 1.13 -15.49
N GLN A 124 7.11 1.23 -16.72
CA GLN A 124 6.79 2.50 -17.36
C GLN A 124 5.28 2.79 -17.35
N LEU A 125 4.45 1.79 -17.03
CA LEU A 125 3.00 1.87 -17.22
C LEU A 125 2.36 2.97 -16.36
N ALA A 126 2.83 3.16 -15.12
CA ALA A 126 2.33 4.21 -14.23
C ALA A 126 2.56 5.63 -14.78
N GLN A 127 3.58 5.85 -15.61
CA GLN A 127 3.86 7.15 -16.24
C GLN A 127 2.82 7.53 -17.31
N GLN A 128 2.08 6.55 -17.82
CA GLN A 128 1.03 6.77 -18.82
C GLN A 128 -0.28 7.26 -18.19
N ALA A 129 -0.46 7.05 -16.87
CA ALA A 129 -1.63 7.50 -16.15
C ALA A 129 -1.64 9.03 -15.99
N GLN A 130 -2.82 9.63 -16.15
CA GLN A 130 -3.04 11.06 -15.98
C GLN A 130 -3.51 11.38 -14.56
N LYS A 131 -4.40 10.56 -14.00
CA LYS A 131 -4.98 10.81 -12.67
C LYS A 131 -4.01 10.44 -11.55
N GLU A 132 -4.03 11.23 -10.47
CA GLU A 132 -3.18 11.04 -9.30
C GLU A 132 -3.36 9.64 -8.68
N GLU A 133 -4.61 9.25 -8.41
CA GLU A 133 -4.95 7.97 -7.82
C GLU A 133 -4.57 6.78 -8.69
N SER A 134 -4.63 6.95 -10.02
CA SER A 134 -4.17 5.94 -10.96
C SER A 134 -2.68 5.73 -10.87
N LYS A 135 -1.89 6.81 -10.85
CA LYS A 135 -0.44 6.72 -10.66
C LYS A 135 -0.09 6.01 -9.36
N LEU A 136 -0.73 6.37 -8.25
CA LEU A 136 -0.48 5.75 -6.94
C LEU A 136 -0.74 4.24 -6.97
N LEU A 137 -1.93 3.83 -7.39
CA LEU A 137 -2.30 2.42 -7.36
C LEU A 137 -1.51 1.59 -8.38
N MET A 138 -1.18 2.17 -9.55
CA MET A 138 -0.37 1.49 -10.55
C MET A 138 1.08 1.26 -10.09
N HIS A 139 1.68 2.18 -9.33
CA HIS A 139 2.98 1.92 -8.71
C HIS A 139 2.88 0.75 -7.72
N MET A 140 1.83 0.70 -6.89
CA MET A 140 1.64 -0.42 -5.96
C MET A 140 1.46 -1.76 -6.69
N ILE A 141 0.65 -1.79 -7.76
CA ILE A 141 0.47 -2.99 -8.59
C ILE A 141 1.79 -3.41 -9.26
N ALA A 142 2.54 -2.45 -9.81
CA ALA A 142 3.82 -2.72 -10.46
C ALA A 142 4.83 -3.27 -9.45
N ASP A 143 4.95 -2.68 -8.27
CA ASP A 143 5.88 -3.10 -7.22
C ASP A 143 5.53 -4.48 -6.63
N ILE A 144 4.27 -4.93 -6.75
CA ILE A 144 3.92 -6.32 -6.40
C ILE A 144 4.63 -7.31 -7.31
N ILE A 145 4.77 -7.00 -8.60
CA ILE A 145 5.50 -7.84 -9.56
C ILE A 145 6.99 -7.50 -9.61
N LEU A 146 7.34 -6.26 -9.29
CA LEU A 146 8.66 -5.66 -9.43
C LEU A 146 9.16 -5.14 -8.07
N PRO A 147 9.33 -6.04 -7.09
CA PRO A 147 9.67 -5.68 -5.72
C PRO A 147 10.90 -4.79 -5.66
N LYS A 148 10.83 -3.79 -4.80
CA LYS A 148 11.89 -2.83 -4.51
C LYS A 148 12.68 -3.25 -3.27
N SER A 149 13.84 -2.64 -3.08
CA SER A 149 14.62 -2.76 -1.86
C SER A 149 14.80 -1.38 -1.23
N SER A 150 14.99 -1.36 0.09
CA SER A 150 15.35 -0.14 0.83
C SER A 150 16.61 0.53 0.27
N ALA A 151 17.61 -0.25 -0.16
CA ALA A 151 18.80 0.25 -0.82
C ALA A 151 18.50 0.96 -2.17
N GLY A 152 17.52 0.46 -2.93
CA GLY A 152 17.15 1.04 -4.23
C GLY A 152 16.24 2.25 -4.14
N THR A 153 15.45 2.38 -3.08
CA THR A 153 14.45 3.46 -2.93
C THR A 153 14.83 4.51 -1.89
N GLY A 154 15.72 4.18 -0.96
CA GLY A 154 16.01 5.01 0.22
C GLY A 154 14.85 5.07 1.22
N LEU A 155 13.77 4.30 1.01
CA LEU A 155 12.62 4.28 1.91
C LEU A 155 12.89 3.34 3.10
N VAL A 156 12.30 3.70 4.25
CA VAL A 156 12.29 2.82 5.42
C VAL A 156 11.39 1.62 5.15
N GLU A 157 11.95 0.43 5.36
CA GLU A 157 11.22 -0.83 5.24
C GLU A 157 10.63 -1.26 6.57
N LEU A 158 9.31 -1.43 6.60
CA LEU A 158 8.57 -1.89 7.77
C LEU A 158 8.56 -3.42 7.82
N ALA A 159 8.81 -3.97 9.02
CA ALA A 159 8.58 -5.38 9.28
C ALA A 159 7.08 -5.69 9.22
N ALA A 160 6.70 -6.77 8.53
CA ALA A 160 5.31 -7.21 8.46
C ALA A 160 4.93 -8.09 9.66
N LEU A 161 3.69 -7.96 10.15
CA LEU A 161 3.13 -8.92 11.09
C LEU A 161 2.84 -10.25 10.38
N ALA A 162 3.05 -11.37 11.09
CA ALA A 162 2.78 -12.70 10.57
C ALA A 162 1.28 -12.96 10.35
N GLU A 163 0.43 -12.35 11.19
CA GLU A 163 -1.02 -12.49 11.12
C GLU A 163 -1.70 -11.12 11.18
N LYS A 164 -2.88 -11.05 10.58
CA LYS A 164 -3.71 -9.85 10.59
C LYS A 164 -4.21 -9.57 12.01
N PRO A 165 -3.94 -8.38 12.57
CA PRO A 165 -4.52 -7.98 13.86
C PRO A 165 -6.05 -7.95 13.82
N LYS A 166 -6.67 -8.15 14.98
CA LYS A 166 -8.13 -8.05 15.14
C LYS A 166 -8.58 -6.59 15.13
N VAL A 167 -8.58 -5.96 13.96
CA VAL A 167 -9.07 -4.59 13.77
C VAL A 167 -10.40 -4.55 13.04
N GLY A 168 -11.28 -3.63 13.48
CA GLY A 168 -12.54 -3.33 12.82
C GLY A 168 -12.35 -2.79 11.40
N SER A 169 -13.40 -2.90 10.59
CA SER A 169 -13.42 -2.33 9.23
C SER A 169 -13.92 -0.88 9.20
N CYS A 170 -13.89 -0.18 10.34
CA CYS A 170 -14.69 1.02 10.56
C CYS A 170 -14.25 2.17 9.61
N PRO A 171 -15.15 2.69 8.76
CA PRO A 171 -14.86 3.83 7.88
C PRO A 171 -14.55 5.10 8.68
N MET A 172 -15.07 5.18 9.91
CA MET A 172 -14.83 6.31 10.82
C MET A 172 -13.45 6.30 11.46
N ALA A 173 -12.60 5.30 11.21
CA ALA A 173 -11.23 5.27 11.72
C ALA A 173 -10.45 6.54 11.35
N GLU A 174 -10.72 7.09 10.16
CA GLU A 174 -10.11 8.33 9.67
C GLU A 174 -10.55 9.57 10.45
N ASN A 175 -11.72 9.58 11.09
CA ASN A 175 -12.21 10.74 11.86
C ASN A 175 -11.23 11.17 12.96
N PHE A 176 -10.55 10.21 13.59
CA PHE A 176 -9.60 10.52 14.64
C PHE A 176 -8.33 11.15 14.08
N PHE A 177 -7.81 10.64 12.96
CA PHE A 177 -6.68 11.29 12.28
C PHE A 177 -7.06 12.70 11.82
N LEU A 178 -8.26 12.87 11.27
CA LEU A 178 -8.77 14.20 10.92
C LEU A 178 -8.82 15.14 12.14
N LYS A 179 -9.33 14.69 13.30
CA LYS A 179 -9.32 15.50 14.53
C LYS A 179 -7.91 15.82 15.02
N ILE A 180 -7.02 14.82 15.00
CA ILE A 180 -5.63 14.97 15.40
C ILE A 180 -4.96 16.03 14.52
N ALA A 181 -5.18 16.03 13.21
CA ALA A 181 -4.64 17.02 12.26
C ALA A 181 -4.98 18.48 12.62
N HIS A 182 -6.02 18.71 13.42
CA HIS A 182 -6.43 20.03 13.92
C HIS A 182 -6.17 20.21 15.43
N GLY A 183 -5.24 19.43 15.99
CA GLY A 183 -4.84 19.49 17.40
C GLY A 183 -5.89 18.99 18.39
N ARG A 184 -6.93 18.28 17.92
CA ARG A 184 -8.02 17.80 18.78
C ARG A 184 -7.79 16.34 19.18
N ILE A 185 -7.29 16.13 20.39
CA ILE A 185 -7.19 14.80 21.01
C ILE A 185 -8.42 14.56 21.90
N LEU A 186 -9.04 13.38 21.80
CA LEU A 186 -10.14 13.03 22.69
C LEU A 186 -9.68 12.85 24.13
N ARG A 187 -10.61 12.99 25.08
CA ARG A 187 -10.34 12.73 26.50
C ARG A 187 -9.86 11.28 26.68
N LYS A 188 -8.69 11.09 27.30
CA LYS A 188 -7.95 9.81 27.44
C LYS A 188 -7.32 9.26 26.16
N GLY A 189 -7.48 9.93 25.02
CA GLY A 189 -6.76 9.61 23.80
C GLY A 189 -5.28 9.93 23.95
N ALA A 190 -4.44 9.12 23.30
CA ALA A 190 -3.01 9.36 23.18
C ALA A 190 -2.57 9.12 21.73
N VAL A 191 -1.42 9.67 21.39
CA VAL A 191 -0.83 9.58 20.06
C VAL A 191 0.61 9.12 20.20
N ASN A 192 0.98 8.03 19.54
CA ASN A 192 2.40 7.70 19.41
C ASN A 192 2.93 8.20 18.07
N ILE A 193 4.17 8.68 18.07
CA ILE A 193 4.90 9.08 16.88
C ILE A 193 5.97 8.04 16.61
N ILE A 194 5.83 7.31 15.52
CA ILE A 194 6.78 6.28 15.12
C ILE A 194 7.82 6.92 14.20
N VAL A 195 9.11 6.83 14.56
CA VAL A 195 10.21 7.54 13.91
C VAL A 195 11.28 6.61 13.33
N ASP A 196 12.04 7.11 12.34
CA ASP A 196 13.24 6.45 11.82
C ASP A 196 14.46 6.63 12.74
N GLN A 197 15.63 6.15 12.30
CA GLN A 197 16.88 6.27 13.07
C GLN A 197 17.37 7.72 13.19
N GLN A 198 16.88 8.64 12.35
CA GLN A 198 17.18 10.08 12.36
C GLN A 198 16.07 10.88 13.05
N HIS A 199 15.23 10.21 13.85
CA HIS A 199 14.10 10.79 14.55
C HIS A 199 13.07 11.49 13.66
N GLN A 200 13.03 11.18 12.36
CA GLN A 200 12.02 11.73 11.47
C GLN A 200 10.71 10.95 11.63
N PRO A 201 9.56 11.63 11.76
CA PRO A 201 8.26 10.97 11.81
C PRO A 201 7.97 10.15 10.55
N LEU A 202 7.62 8.88 10.76
CA LEU A 202 7.21 7.92 9.74
C LEU A 202 5.72 7.65 9.81
N LEU A 203 5.21 7.33 11.01
CA LEU A 203 3.78 7.06 11.24
C LEU A 203 3.27 7.76 12.49
N LEU A 204 1.97 8.00 12.51
CA LEU A 204 1.23 8.47 13.68
C LEU A 204 0.22 7.40 14.07
N GLU A 205 0.34 6.87 15.29
CA GLU A 205 -0.57 5.89 15.88
C GLU A 205 -1.58 6.59 16.78
N LYS A 206 -2.85 6.19 16.69
CA LYS A 206 -3.89 6.62 17.63
C LYS A 206 -4.16 5.53 18.68
N LEU A 207 -4.26 5.94 19.94
CA LEU A 207 -4.58 5.06 21.07
C LEU A 207 -5.85 5.54 21.80
N ASN A 208 -6.67 4.61 22.27
CA ASN A 208 -7.90 4.85 23.03
C ASN A 208 -8.92 5.73 22.29
N MET A 209 -9.00 5.56 20.97
CA MET A 209 -9.78 6.41 20.06
C MET A 209 -10.40 5.55 18.95
N GLY A 210 -11.35 4.68 19.29
CA GLY A 210 -11.97 3.70 18.37
C GLY A 210 -11.25 2.36 18.39
N ASP A 211 -10.99 1.77 17.21
CA ASP A 211 -10.08 0.61 17.10
C ASP A 211 -8.68 1.01 17.62
N ASP A 212 -8.21 0.36 18.66
CA ASP A 212 -6.87 0.61 19.21
C ASP A 212 -5.80 0.10 18.22
N HIS A 213 -4.67 0.81 18.15
CA HIS A 213 -3.48 0.44 17.34
C HIS A 213 -3.58 0.59 15.82
N SER A 214 -4.31 1.58 15.32
CA SER A 214 -4.17 1.99 13.92
C SER A 214 -3.22 3.15 13.74
N CYS A 215 -2.43 3.08 12.67
CA CYS A 215 -1.42 4.06 12.31
C CYS A 215 -1.71 4.65 10.92
N ILE A 216 -1.36 5.91 10.70
CA ILE A 216 -1.29 6.51 9.37
C ILE A 216 0.16 6.85 9.04
N SER A 217 0.64 6.46 7.87
CA SER A 217 1.98 6.85 7.41
C SER A 217 2.01 8.32 6.97
N LEU A 218 3.01 9.05 7.42
CA LEU A 218 3.22 10.46 7.12
C LEU A 218 4.13 10.66 5.89
N LYS A 219 4.85 9.61 5.50
CA LYS A 219 5.75 9.55 4.34
C LYS A 219 5.53 8.24 3.59
N PRO A 220 5.99 8.10 2.33
CA PRO A 220 6.05 6.80 1.67
C PRO A 220 6.94 5.82 2.45
N LEU A 221 6.55 4.55 2.47
CA LEU A 221 7.25 3.48 3.19
C LEU A 221 7.41 2.27 2.27
N LEU A 222 8.36 1.40 2.58
CA LEU A 222 8.51 0.12 1.92
C LEU A 222 7.92 -0.97 2.82
N MET A 223 7.16 -1.90 2.26
CA MET A 223 6.68 -3.08 2.99
C MET A 223 6.69 -4.28 2.07
N ASN A 224 7.50 -5.29 2.42
CA ASN A 224 7.76 -6.47 1.60
C ASN A 224 7.93 -6.06 0.14
N GLY A 225 8.90 -5.22 -0.20
CA GLY A 225 9.15 -4.80 -1.58
C GLY A 225 8.12 -3.89 -2.27
N VAL A 226 7.02 -3.49 -1.63
CA VAL A 226 6.04 -2.55 -2.21
C VAL A 226 6.19 -1.16 -1.62
N CYS A 227 6.35 -0.14 -2.48
CA CYS A 227 6.31 1.25 -2.03
C CYS A 227 4.85 1.65 -1.76
N VAL A 228 4.47 1.75 -0.50
CA VAL A 228 3.16 2.23 -0.09
C VAL A 228 3.21 3.74 0.15
N PRO A 229 2.26 4.52 -0.40
CA PRO A 229 2.33 5.98 -0.34
C PRO A 229 2.03 6.52 1.05
N ALA A 230 2.39 7.78 1.28
CA ALA A 230 1.94 8.51 2.47
C ALA A 230 0.40 8.53 2.52
N GLY A 231 -0.17 8.59 3.73
CA GLY A 231 -1.61 8.43 3.94
C GLY A 231 -2.09 6.97 3.88
N SER A 232 -1.18 6.00 3.89
CA SER A 232 -1.49 4.57 4.07
C SER A 232 -1.89 4.28 5.51
N LEU A 233 -2.93 3.47 5.69
CA LEU A 233 -3.42 3.01 6.99
C LEU A 233 -2.81 1.66 7.33
N PHE A 234 -2.30 1.55 8.55
CA PHE A 234 -1.72 0.31 9.10
C PHE A 234 -2.40 -0.05 10.42
N SER A 235 -2.28 -1.32 10.78
CA SER A 235 -2.49 -1.82 12.13
C SER A 235 -1.16 -2.26 12.72
N VAL A 236 -1.02 -2.14 14.02
CA VAL A 236 0.06 -2.73 14.81
C VAL A 236 -0.56 -3.58 15.93
N ASP A 237 0.21 -4.50 16.49
CA ASP A 237 -0.21 -5.32 17.63
C ASP A 237 1.02 -5.55 18.53
N TYR A 238 1.05 -4.85 19.66
CA TYR A 238 2.18 -4.91 20.59
C TYR A 238 1.76 -4.50 22.00
N ASP A 239 2.45 -5.06 22.99
CA ASP A 239 2.35 -4.57 24.36
C ASP A 239 3.19 -3.30 24.52
N SER A 240 2.53 -2.16 24.71
CA SER A 240 3.21 -0.89 24.95
C SER A 240 4.16 -0.90 26.15
N SER A 241 3.96 -1.79 27.13
CA SER A 241 4.82 -1.93 28.30
C SER A 241 6.16 -2.61 27.96
N ALA A 242 6.20 -3.41 26.88
CA ALA A 242 7.40 -4.09 26.41
C ALA A 242 8.35 -3.18 25.63
N ILE A 243 7.86 -2.04 25.13
CA ILE A 243 8.69 -1.05 24.43
C ILE A 243 9.56 -0.30 25.44
N GLN A 244 10.87 -0.57 25.39
CA GLN A 244 11.85 0.04 26.29
C GLN A 244 12.31 1.40 25.77
N ASN A 245 12.62 1.49 24.47
CA ASN A 245 13.13 2.72 23.88
C ASN A 245 11.98 3.60 23.41
N LYS A 246 11.43 4.40 24.34
CA LYS A 246 10.42 5.41 24.01
C LYS A 246 10.61 6.67 24.83
N THR A 247 10.28 7.81 24.26
CA THR A 247 10.33 9.11 24.95
C THR A 247 8.95 9.74 24.96
N ALA A 248 8.62 10.47 26.03
CA ALA A 248 7.34 11.18 26.06
C ALA A 248 7.31 12.25 24.97
N ASN A 249 6.19 12.35 24.27
CA ASN A 249 5.90 13.44 23.35
C ASN A 249 6.09 14.80 24.06
N GLN A 250 6.42 15.85 23.31
CA GLN A 250 6.57 17.19 23.87
C GLN A 250 5.25 17.81 24.34
N ASN A 251 4.22 17.77 23.49
CA ASN A 251 3.00 18.56 23.66
C ASN A 251 1.72 17.72 23.79
N LEU A 252 1.75 16.47 23.32
CA LEU A 252 0.58 15.57 23.31
C LEU A 252 0.77 14.39 24.27
N PRO A 253 -0.32 13.75 24.75
CA PRO A 253 -0.22 12.47 25.43
C PRO A 253 0.31 11.39 24.48
N GLY A 254 1.13 10.46 24.99
CA GLY A 254 1.72 9.36 24.23
C GLY A 254 3.25 9.48 24.10
N PHE A 255 3.84 8.72 23.17
CA PHE A 255 5.28 8.55 23.08
C PHE A 255 5.83 8.67 21.67
N VAL A 256 7.07 9.13 21.55
CA VAL A 256 7.92 8.96 20.37
C VAL A 256 8.63 7.61 20.49
N ILE A 257 8.47 6.76 19.48
CA ILE A 257 8.92 5.36 19.47
C ILE A 257 9.71 5.09 18.18
N PRO A 258 10.95 4.57 18.24
CA PRO A 258 11.65 4.08 17.06
C PRO A 258 10.88 2.95 16.38
N TYR A 259 10.74 2.97 15.06
CA TYR A 259 9.98 1.95 14.32
C TYR A 259 10.51 0.53 14.52
N SER A 260 11.81 0.38 14.83
CA SER A 260 12.46 -0.89 15.13
C SER A 260 11.99 -1.55 16.44
N GLU A 261 11.35 -0.80 17.34
CA GLU A 261 10.76 -1.34 18.57
C GLU A 261 9.35 -1.92 18.33
N ILE A 262 8.75 -1.62 17.18
CA ILE A 262 7.44 -2.15 16.81
C ILE A 262 7.65 -3.55 16.18
N PRO A 263 7.05 -4.63 16.74
CA PRO A 263 7.26 -5.99 16.25
C PRO A 263 6.90 -6.18 14.77
N GLY A 264 5.93 -5.41 14.29
CA GLY A 264 5.57 -5.37 12.89
C GLY A 264 4.34 -4.52 12.64
N PHE A 265 4.05 -4.36 11.36
CA PHE A 265 2.95 -3.57 10.84
C PHE A 265 2.09 -4.44 9.91
N TRP A 266 0.83 -4.09 9.79
CA TRP A 266 -0.09 -4.70 8.85
C TRP A 266 -0.76 -3.60 8.01
N TYR A 267 -0.44 -3.51 6.73
CA TYR A 267 -1.07 -2.58 5.80
C TYR A 267 -2.56 -2.92 5.61
N LEU A 268 -3.42 -1.91 5.67
CA LEU A 268 -4.88 -2.07 5.59
C LEU A 268 -5.45 -1.53 4.28
N ARG A 269 -5.19 -0.27 3.96
CA ARG A 269 -5.69 0.45 2.77
C ARG A 269 -5.09 1.85 2.69
N LEU A 270 -5.37 2.56 1.59
CA LEU A 270 -5.18 4.00 1.52
C LEU A 270 -6.35 4.75 2.20
N THR A 271 -6.03 5.88 2.83
CA THR A 271 -7.00 6.85 3.37
C THR A 271 -7.33 7.94 2.36
N THR A 272 -8.35 8.75 2.62
CA THR A 272 -8.64 9.93 1.77
C THR A 272 -7.52 10.97 1.81
N LEU A 273 -6.66 10.93 2.83
CA LEU A 273 -5.48 11.79 2.96
C LEU A 273 -4.29 11.37 2.05
N ALA A 274 -4.38 10.22 1.38
CA ALA A 274 -3.34 9.75 0.45
C ALA A 274 -3.35 10.47 -0.92
N VAL A 275 -4.40 11.27 -1.20
CA VAL A 275 -4.55 12.05 -2.44
C VAL A 275 -4.83 13.53 -2.13
N SER A 276 -4.59 14.40 -3.11
CA SER A 276 -4.87 15.83 -2.99
C SER A 276 -6.36 16.13 -2.82
N LEU A 277 -6.67 17.30 -2.24
CA LEU A 277 -8.04 17.70 -1.88
C LEU A 277 -8.99 17.61 -3.07
N GLU A 278 -8.56 18.12 -4.21
CA GLU A 278 -9.35 18.19 -5.45
C GLU A 278 -9.65 16.81 -6.06
N ASN A 279 -8.88 15.78 -5.72
CA ASN A 279 -9.06 14.44 -6.25
C ASN A 279 -9.87 13.52 -5.32
N ARG A 280 -10.00 13.83 -4.02
CA ARG A 280 -10.68 12.97 -3.02
C ARG A 280 -12.07 12.52 -3.42
N ALA A 281 -12.91 13.45 -3.87
CA ALA A 281 -14.29 13.15 -4.25
C ALA A 281 -14.36 12.19 -5.44
N ARG A 282 -13.45 12.32 -6.41
CA ARG A 282 -13.36 11.40 -7.56
C ARG A 282 -12.81 10.05 -7.15
N THR A 283 -11.72 10.02 -6.39
CA THR A 283 -11.00 8.80 -6.03
C THR A 283 -11.78 7.93 -5.05
N PHE A 284 -12.33 8.56 -4.01
CA PHE A 284 -12.97 7.86 -2.90
C PHE A 284 -14.49 7.95 -2.92
N SER A 285 -15.11 8.70 -3.86
CA SER A 285 -16.53 8.65 -4.20
C SER A 285 -17.45 8.50 -2.98
N THR A 286 -18.21 7.40 -2.87
CA THR A 286 -19.12 7.10 -1.77
C THR A 286 -18.42 7.09 -0.41
N HIS A 287 -17.18 6.64 -0.31
CA HIS A 287 -16.41 6.68 0.94
C HIS A 287 -16.19 8.13 1.39
N PHE A 288 -15.77 9.02 0.48
CA PHE A 288 -15.59 10.44 0.82
C PHE A 288 -16.92 11.14 1.13
N GLN A 289 -17.97 10.85 0.36
CA GLN A 289 -19.32 11.36 0.63
C GLN A 289 -19.81 10.95 2.02
N GLN A 290 -19.52 9.72 2.45
CA GLN A 290 -19.84 9.25 3.80
C GLN A 290 -19.02 9.95 4.88
N GLN A 291 -17.78 10.37 4.60
CA GLN A 291 -17.02 11.19 5.55
C GLN A 291 -17.75 12.51 5.80
N ILE A 292 -18.25 13.15 4.73
CA ILE A 292 -19.00 14.41 4.82
C ILE A 292 -20.36 14.18 5.50
N ALA A 293 -21.13 13.20 5.04
CA ALA A 293 -22.48 12.94 5.52
C ALA A 293 -22.54 12.51 7.00
N ASN A 294 -21.45 11.95 7.53
CA ASN A 294 -21.33 11.58 8.94
C ASN A 294 -20.59 12.63 9.79
N ASP A 295 -20.46 13.87 9.28
CA ASP A 295 -19.82 15.00 9.97
C ASP A 295 -18.42 14.67 10.51
N LEU A 296 -17.62 13.96 9.71
CA LEU A 296 -16.20 13.79 10.04
C LEU A 296 -15.50 15.15 10.06
N PHE A 297 -14.40 15.23 10.80
CA PHE A 297 -13.76 16.50 11.09
C PHE A 297 -13.06 17.10 9.86
N SER A 298 -13.71 18.02 9.14
CA SER A 298 -13.12 18.77 8.03
C SER A 298 -12.40 17.90 6.97
N PRO A 299 -12.99 16.80 6.46
CA PRO A 299 -12.35 15.92 5.46
C PRO A 299 -12.08 16.64 4.13
N GLU A 300 -12.77 17.74 3.85
CA GLU A 300 -12.63 18.54 2.61
C GLU A 300 -11.38 19.43 2.60
N THR A 301 -10.83 19.76 3.77
CA THR A 301 -9.73 20.74 3.88
C THR A 301 -8.50 20.18 4.58
N THR A 302 -8.63 19.07 5.29
CA THR A 302 -7.52 18.50 6.06
C THR A 302 -6.42 17.96 5.14
N LEU A 303 -5.18 18.37 5.34
CA LEU A 303 -4.00 17.90 4.61
C LEU A 303 -3.22 16.89 5.45
N LEU A 304 -2.60 15.90 4.79
CA LEU A 304 -1.68 14.98 5.47
C LEU A 304 -0.51 15.71 6.13
N GLN A 305 -0.06 16.82 5.53
CA GLN A 305 0.99 17.66 6.09
C GLN A 305 0.67 18.16 7.51
N GLN A 306 -0.60 18.44 7.83
CA GLN A 306 -0.98 18.88 9.18
C GLN A 306 -0.71 17.78 10.23
N LEU A 307 -0.88 16.51 9.87
CA LEU A 307 -0.49 15.39 10.74
C LEU A 307 1.03 15.29 10.88
N ALA A 308 1.76 15.50 9.78
CA ALA A 308 3.22 15.50 9.79
C ALA A 308 3.80 16.63 10.65
N ASP A 309 3.20 17.82 10.60
CA ASP A 309 3.59 18.97 11.42
C ASP A 309 3.35 18.69 12.90
N ILE A 310 2.18 18.12 13.24
CA ILE A 310 1.86 17.72 14.61
C ILE A 310 2.82 16.66 15.13
N ALA A 311 3.14 15.65 14.32
CA ALA A 311 4.09 14.61 14.68
C ALA A 311 5.50 15.18 14.91
N SER A 312 5.96 16.06 14.01
CA SER A 312 7.27 16.71 14.10
C SER A 312 7.40 17.56 15.37
N ALA A 313 6.33 18.25 15.76
CA ALA A 313 6.28 19.03 16.99
C ALA A 313 6.37 18.20 18.29
N GLN A 314 6.30 16.86 18.21
CA GLN A 314 6.45 15.98 19.38
C GLN A 314 7.87 15.44 19.58
N VAL A 315 8.70 15.47 18.53
CA VAL A 315 10.06 14.93 18.55
C VAL A 315 11.01 15.96 19.15
N ARG A 316 11.83 15.57 20.13
CA ARG A 316 12.91 16.42 20.65
C ARG A 316 14.11 16.30 19.71
N ILE A 317 14.57 17.43 19.18
CA ILE A 317 15.82 17.53 18.40
C ILE A 317 17.00 17.61 19.37
#